data_AF-A0A426XEK2-F1
#
_entry.id   AF-A0A426XEK2-F1
#
_cell.length_a   1.000
_cell.length_b   1.000
_cell.length_c   1.000
_cell.angle_alpha   90.00
_cell.angle_beta   90.00
_cell.angle_gamma   90.00
#
_symmetry.space_group_name_H-M   'P 1'
#
loop_
_entity.id
_entity.type
_entity.pdbx_description
1 polymer ?
#
loop_
_entity_poly.entity_id
_entity_poly.type
_entity_poly.pdbx_seq_one_letter_code
_entity_poly.pdbx_strand_id
1 'polypeptide(L)'
;MLNRDTWSNEAVAQTIRSNFIFFQVLHDTSEGKKVCTYYNLTTLPAVLVIDPITGQKMRGWSNMVHPERLLEELLPFLDKGPKEHHAILPQKHPRVTHNSALNNIQDKEVEDDEELMWAIAASLEDGEGASRPPIIDDEPKPEKDSETSLNGELIYPPLPEEPKSSREVCKVGIRLPDGRRIRRSFLPTDSTKLLWSLCCSQLEDGQKQPFHFTEAIPGRPKRLEYANNLTFEEAGLSNKMVTLILD
;
A
#
# COMPACT_ATOMS: atom_id res chain seq x y z
N MET A 1 19.31 2.64 -3.49
CA MET A 1 19.86 1.51 -4.27
C MET A 1 20.54 0.54 -3.31
N LEU A 2 20.45 -0.77 -3.58
CA LEU A 2 21.10 -1.82 -2.79
C LEU A 2 22.59 -1.98 -3.16
N ASN A 3 23.41 -2.53 -2.26
CA ASN A 3 24.86 -2.68 -2.47
C ASN A 3 25.19 -3.65 -3.62
N ARG A 4 25.70 -3.15 -4.74
CA ARG A 4 25.96 -3.97 -5.93
C ARG A 4 26.84 -5.18 -5.61
N ASP A 5 27.91 -5.00 -4.85
CA ASP A 5 28.90 -6.06 -4.60
C ASP A 5 28.29 -7.26 -3.86
N THR A 6 27.36 -7.00 -2.94
CA THR A 6 26.60 -8.04 -2.21
C THR A 6 25.67 -8.81 -3.13
N TRP A 7 24.92 -8.11 -3.98
CA TRP A 7 23.88 -8.72 -4.81
C TRP A 7 24.41 -9.29 -6.13
N SER A 8 25.61 -8.91 -6.55
CA SER A 8 26.32 -9.53 -7.67
C SER A 8 27.15 -10.75 -7.26
N ASN A 9 27.32 -11.01 -5.96
CA ASN A 9 28.04 -12.19 -5.48
C ASN A 9 27.24 -13.46 -5.82
N GLU A 10 27.89 -14.39 -6.53
CA GLU A 10 27.23 -15.61 -7.02
C GLU A 10 26.75 -16.52 -5.89
N ALA A 11 27.54 -16.67 -4.82
CA ALA A 11 27.17 -17.50 -3.68
C ALA A 11 25.93 -16.94 -2.96
N VAL A 12 25.85 -15.62 -2.78
CA VAL A 12 24.65 -14.95 -2.24
C VAL A 12 23.45 -15.21 -3.15
N ALA A 13 23.59 -14.98 -4.45
CA ALA A 13 22.51 -15.16 -5.41
C ALA A 13 22.00 -16.61 -5.46
N GLN A 14 22.91 -17.60 -5.46
CA GLN A 14 22.56 -19.03 -5.45
C GLN A 14 21.87 -19.45 -4.14
N THR A 15 22.39 -18.98 -3.00
CA THR A 15 21.81 -19.29 -1.68
C THR A 15 20.38 -18.75 -1.57
N ILE A 16 20.16 -17.50 -1.99
CA ILE A 16 18.83 -16.88 -2.00
C ILE A 16 17.91 -17.62 -2.96
N ARG A 17 18.34 -17.90 -4.19
CA ARG A 17 17.51 -18.57 -5.20
C ARG A 17 17.06 -19.97 -4.78
N SER A 18 17.90 -20.69 -4.04
CA SER A 18 17.63 -22.08 -3.66
C SER A 18 16.75 -22.19 -2.42
N ASN A 19 16.85 -21.24 -1.49
CA ASN A 19 16.25 -21.37 -0.15
C ASN A 19 15.21 -20.30 0.20
N PHE A 20 15.18 -19.16 -0.50
CA PHE A 20 14.33 -18.02 -0.18
C PHE A 20 13.48 -17.58 -1.38
N ILE A 21 12.36 -16.93 -1.08
CA ILE A 21 11.63 -16.14 -2.07
C ILE A 21 12.22 -14.73 -2.06
N PHE A 22 12.86 -14.35 -3.16
CA PHE A 22 13.40 -13.01 -3.30
C PHE A 22 12.31 -12.03 -3.74
N PHE A 23 11.99 -11.06 -2.89
CA PHE A 23 11.00 -10.02 -3.15
C PHE A 23 11.63 -8.64 -2.94
N GLN A 24 11.59 -7.80 -3.98
CA GLN A 24 12.15 -6.45 -3.96
C GLN A 24 11.12 -5.45 -4.48
N VAL A 25 10.89 -4.40 -3.70
CA VAL A 25 9.96 -3.32 -4.01
C VAL A 25 10.58 -1.97 -3.68
N LEU A 26 10.21 -0.92 -4.43
CA LEU A 26 10.64 0.44 -4.12
C LEU A 26 9.75 1.05 -3.05
N HIS A 27 10.36 1.81 -2.13
CA HIS A 27 9.66 2.41 -0.98
C HIS A 27 8.53 3.39 -1.34
N ASP A 28 8.54 3.97 -2.53
CA ASP A 28 7.57 4.96 -3.00
C ASP A 28 6.29 4.32 -3.57
N THR A 29 6.32 3.02 -3.86
CA THR A 29 5.13 2.24 -4.25
C THR A 29 4.18 2.01 -3.07
N SER A 30 2.91 1.71 -3.35
CA SER A 30 1.91 1.39 -2.32
C SER A 30 2.31 0.17 -1.49
N GLU A 31 2.85 -0.88 -2.12
CA GLU A 31 3.38 -2.06 -1.45
C GLU A 31 4.61 -1.74 -0.60
N GLY A 32 5.56 -0.96 -1.14
CA GLY A 32 6.74 -0.53 -0.40
C GLY A 32 6.39 0.27 0.86
N LYS A 33 5.42 1.19 0.78
CA LYS A 33 4.91 1.93 1.94
C LYS A 33 4.29 0.99 2.98
N LYS A 34 3.48 0.02 2.56
CA LYS A 34 2.90 -1.00 3.47
C LYS A 34 3.99 -1.79 4.19
N VAL A 35 5.02 -2.24 3.47
CA VAL A 35 6.16 -2.96 4.07
C VAL A 35 6.91 -2.07 5.06
N CYS A 36 7.14 -0.80 4.72
CA CYS A 36 7.78 0.15 5.63
C CYS A 36 6.99 0.35 6.92
N THR A 37 5.67 0.53 6.81
CA THR A 37 4.78 0.67 7.97
C THR A 37 4.72 -0.62 8.81
N TYR A 38 4.50 -1.77 8.17
CA TYR A 38 4.30 -3.04 8.85
C TYR A 38 5.53 -3.48 9.66
N TYR A 39 6.74 -3.27 9.12
CA TYR A 39 7.99 -3.64 9.78
C TYR A 39 8.72 -2.49 10.47
N ASN A 40 8.06 -1.32 10.53
CA ASN A 40 8.56 -0.08 11.11
C ASN A 40 9.97 0.31 10.59
N LEU A 41 10.11 0.36 9.26
CA LEU A 41 11.38 0.66 8.58
C LEU A 41 11.61 2.18 8.55
N THR A 42 12.51 2.65 9.39
CA THR A 42 12.89 4.08 9.48
C THR A 42 14.07 4.45 8.58
N THR A 43 14.82 3.45 8.12
CA THR A 43 16.04 3.62 7.33
C THR A 43 15.97 2.78 6.06
N LEU A 44 16.40 3.35 4.94
CA LEU A 44 16.40 2.73 3.62
C LEU A 44 17.77 2.89 2.96
N PRO A 45 18.23 1.90 2.16
CA PRO A 45 17.58 0.63 1.88
C PRO A 45 17.55 -0.31 3.10
N ALA A 46 16.53 -1.16 3.17
CA ALA A 46 16.38 -2.18 4.19
C ALA A 46 16.24 -3.56 3.53
N VAL A 47 16.85 -4.57 4.16
CA VAL A 47 16.77 -5.98 3.75
C VAL A 47 16.21 -6.74 4.94
N LEU A 48 15.24 -7.62 4.71
CA LEU A 48 14.55 -8.36 5.78
C LEU A 48 14.52 -9.86 5.47
N VAL A 49 14.64 -10.68 6.51
CA VAL A 49 14.17 -12.07 6.50
C VAL A 49 12.82 -12.09 7.20
N ILE A 50 11.81 -12.55 6.49
CA ILE A 50 10.43 -12.60 6.98
C ILE A 50 9.99 -14.05 7.01
N ASP A 51 9.32 -14.42 8.09
CA ASP A 51 8.64 -15.69 8.20
C ASP A 51 7.37 -15.70 7.31
N PRO A 52 7.27 -16.59 6.32
CA PRO A 52 6.14 -16.57 5.38
C PRO A 52 4.82 -17.03 5.99
N ILE A 53 4.83 -17.68 7.17
CA ILE A 53 3.61 -18.20 7.81
C ILE A 53 3.07 -17.18 8.82
N THR A 54 3.92 -16.58 9.65
CA THR A 54 3.50 -15.59 10.68
C THR A 54 3.58 -14.15 10.22
N GLY A 55 4.36 -13.84 9.17
CA GLY A 55 4.71 -12.47 8.81
C GLY A 55 5.71 -11.83 9.78
N GLN A 56 6.35 -12.60 10.67
CA GLN A 56 7.30 -12.06 11.62
C GLN A 56 8.61 -11.64 10.93
N LYS A 57 9.14 -10.47 11.28
CA LYS A 57 10.52 -10.08 10.92
C LYS A 57 11.50 -10.92 11.75
N MET A 58 12.16 -11.88 11.10
CA MET A 58 13.15 -12.77 11.71
C MET A 58 14.53 -12.12 11.79
N ARG A 59 14.89 -11.35 10.75
CA ARG A 59 16.15 -10.59 10.68
C ARG A 59 15.96 -9.33 9.86
N GLY A 60 16.75 -8.30 10.12
CA GLY A 60 16.73 -7.08 9.35
C GLY A 60 18.10 -6.41 9.30
N TRP A 61 18.43 -5.85 8.15
CA TRP A 61 19.63 -5.07 7.93
C TRP A 61 19.26 -3.71 7.39
N SER A 62 19.74 -2.69 8.08
CA SER A 62 19.79 -1.32 7.63
C SER A 62 21.25 -1.03 7.28
N ASN A 63 21.53 -0.47 6.10
CA ASN A 63 22.86 -0.16 5.55
C ASN A 63 23.50 -1.28 4.68
N MET A 64 24.74 -1.04 4.24
CA MET A 64 25.51 -1.98 3.43
C MET A 64 25.88 -3.23 4.24
N VAL A 65 25.57 -4.41 3.69
CA VAL A 65 25.93 -5.72 4.27
C VAL A 65 26.92 -6.39 3.33
N HIS A 66 28.06 -6.85 3.83
CA HIS A 66 29.03 -7.59 3.03
C HIS A 66 28.51 -9.00 2.68
N PRO A 67 28.88 -9.57 1.51
CA PRO A 67 28.42 -10.89 1.08
C PRO A 67 28.66 -11.99 2.12
N GLU A 68 29.85 -12.05 2.70
CA GLU A 68 30.27 -13.09 3.64
C GLU A 68 29.41 -13.03 4.91
N ARG A 69 29.25 -11.82 5.44
CA ARG A 69 28.41 -11.57 6.62
C ARG A 69 26.94 -11.90 6.35
N LEU A 70 26.43 -11.58 5.15
CA LEU A 70 25.05 -11.92 4.80
C LEU A 70 24.87 -13.45 4.79
N LEU A 71 25.80 -14.19 4.19
CA LEU A 71 25.73 -15.66 4.14
C LEU A 71 25.78 -16.28 5.55
N GLU A 72 26.70 -15.85 6.40
CA GLU A 72 26.80 -16.31 7.78
C GLU A 72 25.51 -16.05 8.57
N GLU A 73 24.93 -14.86 8.43
CA GLU A 73 23.68 -14.52 9.11
C GLU A 73 22.45 -15.21 8.50
N LEU A 74 22.55 -15.76 7.28
CA LEU A 74 21.49 -16.55 6.66
C LEU A 74 21.51 -18.03 7.07
N LEU A 75 22.66 -18.59 7.47
CA LEU A 75 22.81 -20.00 7.85
C LEU A 75 21.72 -20.53 8.79
N PRO A 76 21.32 -19.81 9.87
CA PRO A 76 20.31 -20.31 10.80
C PRO A 76 18.93 -20.56 10.18
N PHE A 77 18.65 -19.96 9.01
CA PHE A 77 17.38 -20.08 8.28
C PHE A 77 17.45 -21.12 7.16
N LEU A 78 18.59 -21.77 6.94
CA LEU A 78 18.77 -22.80 5.91
C LEU A 78 18.49 -24.22 6.43
N ASP A 79 18.74 -24.45 7.73
CA ASP A 79 18.68 -25.79 8.32
C ASP A 79 17.26 -26.33 8.51
N LYS A 80 16.25 -25.44 8.59
CA LYS A 80 14.88 -25.80 8.95
C LYS A 80 13.87 -25.09 8.06
N GLY A 81 12.76 -25.77 7.79
CA GLY A 81 11.64 -25.17 7.06
C GLY A 81 10.85 -24.18 7.92
N PRO A 82 10.04 -23.29 7.32
CA PRO A 82 9.22 -22.32 8.06
C PRO A 82 8.34 -22.95 9.16
N LYS A 83 7.78 -24.14 8.92
CA LYS A 83 6.95 -24.87 9.91
C LYS A 83 7.74 -25.35 11.13
N GLU A 84 9.01 -25.68 10.96
CA GLU A 84 9.87 -26.21 12.02
C GLU A 84 10.44 -25.10 12.88
N HIS A 85 10.66 -23.91 12.30
CA HIS A 85 11.00 -22.71 13.07
C HIS A 85 9.90 -22.33 14.08
N HIS A 86 8.63 -22.58 13.75
CA HIS A 86 7.48 -22.27 14.62
C HIS A 86 7.31 -23.23 15.78
N ALA A 87 7.74 -24.48 15.63
CA ALA A 87 7.67 -25.46 16.70
C ALA A 87 8.58 -25.10 17.89
N ILE A 88 9.54 -24.20 17.68
CA ILE A 88 10.59 -23.84 18.66
C ILE A 88 10.32 -22.47 19.30
N LEU A 89 9.53 -21.60 18.66
CA LEU A 89 9.12 -20.31 19.19
C LEU A 89 7.74 -20.43 19.88
N PRO A 90 7.61 -20.18 21.19
CA PRO A 90 6.31 -20.23 21.84
C PRO A 90 5.39 -19.17 21.23
N GLN A 91 4.28 -19.62 20.65
CA GLN A 91 3.20 -18.76 20.20
C GLN A 91 2.66 -18.00 21.42
N LYS A 92 3.10 -16.75 21.59
CA LYS A 92 2.62 -15.89 22.68
C LYS A 92 1.26 -15.31 22.29
N HIS A 93 0.23 -16.14 22.46
CA HIS A 93 -1.11 -15.84 22.98
C HIS A 93 -2.08 -16.91 22.47
N PRO A 94 -2.59 -17.79 23.36
CA PRO A 94 -3.92 -18.34 23.15
C PRO A 94 -4.88 -17.15 23.16
N ARG A 95 -5.53 -16.86 22.02
CA ARG A 95 -6.80 -16.14 22.07
C ARG A 95 -7.72 -17.05 22.87
N VAL A 96 -7.99 -16.69 24.13
CA VAL A 96 -9.03 -17.31 24.93
C VAL A 96 -10.33 -17.10 24.17
N THR A 97 -10.69 -18.13 23.41
CA THR A 97 -11.94 -18.21 22.69
C THR A 97 -12.93 -18.64 23.75
N HIS A 98 -13.56 -17.67 24.42
CA HIS A 98 -14.67 -17.97 25.33
C HIS A 98 -15.83 -18.49 24.50
N ASN A 99 -15.94 -19.82 24.42
CA ASN A 99 -17.16 -20.53 24.08
C ASN A 99 -17.16 -21.87 24.80
N SER A 100 -17.69 -21.89 26.03
CA SER A 100 -18.54 -22.98 26.52
C SER A 100 -19.10 -22.62 27.90
N ALA A 101 -20.42 -22.67 28.01
CA ALA A 101 -21.16 -22.65 29.26
C ALA A 101 -20.90 -23.93 30.10
N LEU A 102 -21.27 -23.81 31.39
CA LEU A 102 -21.53 -24.83 32.43
C LEU A 102 -20.44 -25.09 33.49
N ASN A 103 -20.76 -24.54 34.68
CA ASN A 103 -20.72 -25.12 36.03
C ASN A 103 -19.44 -25.82 36.53
N ASN A 104 -18.80 -25.29 37.58
CA ASN A 104 -18.94 -25.76 38.99
C ASN A 104 -17.84 -25.17 39.90
N ILE A 105 -18.28 -24.37 40.88
CA ILE A 105 -17.79 -24.11 42.25
C ILE A 105 -16.38 -24.61 42.68
N GLN A 106 -15.49 -23.72 43.15
CA GLN A 106 -14.98 -23.64 44.55
C GLN A 106 -13.80 -22.64 44.71
N ASP A 107 -14.01 -21.70 45.63
CA ASP A 107 -13.10 -21.02 46.56
C ASP A 107 -11.75 -20.45 46.06
N LYS A 108 -11.64 -19.12 46.06
CA LYS A 108 -10.64 -18.39 46.87
C LYS A 108 -10.96 -16.89 46.96
N GLU A 109 -10.57 -16.37 48.12
CA GLU A 109 -11.00 -15.16 48.80
C GLU A 109 -10.39 -13.86 48.26
N VAL A 110 -11.27 -12.86 48.13
CA VAL A 110 -11.15 -11.40 48.36
C VAL A 110 -9.76 -10.74 48.40
N GLU A 111 -9.49 -9.88 47.39
CA GLU A 111 -8.63 -8.68 47.56
C GLU A 111 -8.96 -7.49 46.60
N ASP A 112 -9.96 -7.58 45.70
CA ASP A 112 -10.18 -6.55 44.65
C ASP A 112 -11.42 -5.66 44.84
N ASP A 113 -12.15 -5.78 45.96
CA ASP A 113 -13.43 -5.07 46.15
C ASP A 113 -13.29 -3.57 46.50
N GLU A 114 -12.10 -3.08 46.85
CA GLU A 114 -11.91 -1.66 47.22
C GLU A 114 -11.85 -0.72 45.99
N GLU A 115 -11.25 -1.15 44.89
CA GLU A 115 -11.06 -0.33 43.69
C GLU A 115 -12.36 -0.23 42.85
N LEU A 116 -13.15 -1.31 42.83
CA LEU A 116 -14.47 -1.34 42.18
C LEU A 116 -15.49 -0.47 42.93
N MET A 117 -15.42 -0.43 44.27
CA MET A 117 -16.32 0.39 45.09
C MET A 117 -16.09 1.88 44.88
N TRP A 118 -14.84 2.30 44.65
CA TRP A 118 -14.50 3.70 44.38
C TRP A 118 -15.06 4.18 43.03
N ALA A 119 -15.01 3.32 41.99
CA ALA A 119 -15.51 3.64 40.66
C ALA A 119 -17.05 3.81 40.63
N ILE A 120 -17.79 3.06 41.45
CA ILE A 120 -19.25 3.16 41.55
C ILE A 120 -19.64 4.47 42.27
N ALA A 121 -18.94 4.84 43.34
CA ALA A 121 -19.19 6.08 44.08
C ALA A 121 -18.95 7.32 43.21
N ALA A 122 -17.88 7.32 42.40
CA ALA A 122 -17.55 8.44 41.51
C ALA A 122 -18.58 8.66 40.39
N SER A 123 -19.40 7.65 40.07
CA SER A 123 -20.42 7.76 39.02
C SER A 123 -21.77 8.32 39.50
N LEU A 124 -21.95 8.60 40.79
CA LEU A 124 -23.27 8.95 41.36
C LEU A 124 -23.39 10.40 41.91
N GLU A 125 -22.39 11.26 41.78
CA GLU A 125 -22.42 12.62 42.40
C GLU A 125 -22.30 13.82 41.43
N ASP A 126 -22.85 13.75 40.21
CA ASP A 126 -23.05 14.98 39.42
C ASP A 126 -24.37 14.95 38.63
N GLY A 127 -25.44 15.45 39.28
CA GLY A 127 -26.72 15.71 38.62
C GLY A 127 -27.75 16.42 39.52
N GLU A 128 -27.87 17.75 39.39
CA GLU A 128 -29.05 18.65 39.55
C GLU A 128 -28.59 20.06 39.98
N GLY A 129 -29.04 21.22 39.45
CA GLY A 129 -30.07 21.51 38.47
C GLY A 129 -30.16 23.02 38.06
N ALA A 130 -30.81 23.21 36.91
CA ALA A 130 -31.37 24.35 36.15
C ALA A 130 -31.51 25.81 36.68
N SER A 131 -31.37 26.78 35.75
CA SER A 131 -32.39 27.80 35.38
C SER A 131 -32.05 28.59 34.07
N ARG A 132 -33.07 29.18 33.40
CA ARG A 132 -33.27 29.40 31.93
C ARG A 132 -33.19 30.92 31.48
N PRO A 133 -33.62 31.37 30.26
CA PRO A 133 -32.88 32.03 29.15
C PRO A 133 -33.20 33.56 28.91
N PRO A 134 -32.78 34.23 27.79
CA PRO A 134 -33.62 34.28 26.56
C PRO A 134 -32.92 34.41 25.16
N ILE A 135 -33.63 33.84 24.17
CA ILE A 135 -33.85 34.00 22.69
C ILE A 135 -33.21 35.15 21.87
N ILE A 136 -32.78 34.81 20.62
CA ILE A 136 -32.94 35.45 19.27
C ILE A 136 -31.63 35.22 18.45
N ASP A 137 -31.53 34.21 17.59
CA ASP A 137 -31.89 34.13 16.14
C ASP A 137 -30.84 34.80 15.21
N ASP A 138 -30.02 34.01 14.51
CA ASP A 138 -29.96 33.92 13.04
C ASP A 138 -28.79 33.01 12.58
N GLU A 139 -29.10 32.12 11.65
CA GLU A 139 -28.18 31.19 10.94
C GLU A 139 -27.48 31.96 9.80
N PRO A 140 -26.33 31.52 9.24
CA PRO A 140 -26.41 30.48 8.20
C PRO A 140 -25.23 29.49 8.15
N LYS A 141 -25.60 28.24 7.80
CA LYS A 141 -24.87 27.16 7.11
C LYS A 141 -23.46 27.46 6.57
N PRO A 142 -22.57 26.46 6.65
CA PRO A 142 -21.81 26.03 5.49
C PRO A 142 -22.33 24.68 5.00
N GLU A 143 -22.67 24.71 3.72
CA GLU A 143 -23.10 23.67 2.80
C GLU A 143 -22.36 22.33 2.98
N LYS A 144 -23.15 21.31 3.32
CA LYS A 144 -22.93 19.94 2.85
C LYS A 144 -23.30 19.87 1.36
N ASP A 145 -22.70 18.88 0.70
CA ASP A 145 -22.92 18.41 -0.66
C ASP A 145 -22.06 19.13 -1.70
N SER A 146 -21.01 18.51 -2.24
CA SER A 146 -21.25 17.40 -3.15
C SER A 146 -20.09 16.40 -3.15
N GLU A 147 -20.24 15.34 -2.36
CA GLU A 147 -19.84 14.01 -2.84
C GLU A 147 -20.62 13.76 -4.13
N THR A 148 -20.00 14.01 -5.28
CA THR A 148 -20.52 13.40 -6.50
C THR A 148 -19.82 12.06 -6.65
N SER A 149 -20.38 11.06 -5.98
CA SER A 149 -20.35 9.68 -6.48
C SER A 149 -20.86 9.70 -7.92
N LEU A 150 -19.97 9.85 -8.89
CA LEU A 150 -20.25 9.46 -10.25
C LEU A 150 -19.86 7.99 -10.40
N ASN A 151 -20.70 7.12 -9.85
CA ASN A 151 -20.95 5.80 -10.42
C ASN A 151 -21.70 5.95 -11.76
N GLY A 152 -21.19 6.83 -12.63
CA GLY A 152 -21.52 6.86 -14.04
C GLY A 152 -20.45 6.04 -14.71
N GLU A 153 -20.84 4.91 -15.28
CA GLU A 153 -20.00 4.10 -16.15
C GLU A 153 -19.26 5.04 -17.13
N LEU A 154 -17.96 5.26 -16.90
CA LEU A 154 -17.16 6.12 -17.76
C LEU A 154 -17.08 5.41 -19.11
N ILE A 155 -17.94 5.83 -20.03
CA ILE A 155 -17.92 5.35 -21.41
C ILE A 155 -16.71 5.98 -22.07
N TYR A 156 -15.62 5.22 -22.11
CA TYR A 156 -14.39 5.61 -22.75
C TYR A 156 -14.55 5.53 -24.29
N PRO A 157 -14.05 6.51 -25.06
CA PRO A 157 -14.08 6.44 -26.51
C PRO A 157 -13.25 5.25 -27.00
N PRO A 158 -13.68 4.58 -28.09
CA PRO A 158 -12.93 3.48 -28.68
C PRO A 158 -11.55 3.95 -29.13
N LEU A 159 -10.54 3.14 -28.85
CA LEU A 159 -9.16 3.46 -29.18
C LEU A 159 -8.96 3.50 -30.71
N PRO A 160 -8.51 4.63 -31.29
CA PRO A 160 -8.25 4.73 -32.73
C PRO A 160 -7.12 3.78 -33.16
N GLU A 161 -7.20 3.20 -34.37
CA GLU A 161 -6.13 2.35 -34.92
C GLU A 161 -4.79 3.09 -34.90
N GLU A 162 -3.72 2.42 -34.49
CA GLU A 162 -2.42 3.07 -34.32
C GLU A 162 -1.96 3.73 -35.62
N PRO A 163 -1.57 5.02 -35.60
CA PRO A 163 -1.15 5.72 -36.80
C PRO A 163 0.11 5.05 -37.38
N LYS A 164 -0.02 4.53 -38.60
CA LYS A 164 1.07 3.92 -39.38
C LYS A 164 1.99 5.02 -39.90
N SER A 165 2.88 5.51 -39.03
CA SER A 165 4.05 6.34 -39.37
C SER A 165 3.79 7.51 -40.34
N SER A 166 3.04 8.51 -39.91
CA SER A 166 3.16 9.87 -40.44
C SER A 166 4.20 10.65 -39.64
N ARG A 167 4.76 11.72 -40.22
CA ARG A 167 5.88 12.50 -39.67
C ARG A 167 5.59 13.21 -38.34
N GLU A 168 4.33 13.20 -37.89
CA GLU A 168 3.83 13.89 -36.71
C GLU A 168 3.05 12.91 -35.81
N VAL A 169 3.78 12.00 -35.15
CA VAL A 169 3.20 11.06 -34.19
C VAL A 169 3.77 11.30 -32.79
N CYS A 170 2.88 11.35 -31.80
CA CYS A 170 3.22 11.37 -30.39
C CYS A 170 3.31 9.92 -29.87
N LYS A 171 4.53 9.43 -29.65
CA LYS A 171 4.75 8.12 -29.03
C LYS A 171 4.69 8.26 -27.52
N VAL A 172 3.80 7.52 -26.86
CA VAL A 172 3.67 7.54 -25.41
C VAL A 172 3.93 6.13 -24.87
N GLY A 173 4.82 6.05 -23.88
CA GLY A 173 5.02 4.85 -23.09
C GLY A 173 4.19 4.92 -21.81
N ILE A 174 3.49 3.86 -21.47
CA ILE A 174 2.73 3.72 -20.23
C ILE A 174 3.31 2.55 -19.46
N ARG A 175 3.67 2.79 -18.20
CA ARG A 175 4.02 1.74 -17.25
C ARG A 175 2.76 1.35 -16.48
N LEU A 176 2.36 0.10 -16.60
CA LEU A 176 1.22 -0.46 -15.88
C LEU A 176 1.62 -0.85 -14.44
N PRO A 177 0.64 -0.98 -13.52
CA PRO A 177 0.87 -1.41 -12.14
C PRO A 177 1.46 -2.82 -12.02
N ASP A 178 1.15 -3.70 -12.98
CA ASP A 178 1.69 -5.05 -13.10
C ASP A 178 3.17 -5.09 -13.55
N GLY A 179 3.80 -3.92 -13.75
CA GLY A 179 5.17 -3.79 -14.20
C GLY A 179 5.37 -3.90 -15.71
N ARG A 180 4.35 -4.27 -16.48
CA ARG A 180 4.38 -4.27 -17.95
C ARG A 180 4.47 -2.84 -18.48
N ARG A 181 4.98 -2.73 -19.70
CA ARG A 181 5.10 -1.45 -20.41
C ARG A 181 4.34 -1.54 -21.72
N ILE A 182 3.39 -0.64 -21.91
CA ILE A 182 2.67 -0.46 -23.16
C ILE A 182 3.29 0.74 -23.86
N ARG A 183 3.53 0.65 -25.16
CA ARG A 183 3.91 1.81 -25.97
C ARG A 183 2.92 1.93 -27.11
N ARG A 184 2.30 3.09 -27.23
CA ARG A 184 1.34 3.38 -28.30
C ARG A 184 1.64 4.74 -28.93
N SER A 185 1.33 4.85 -30.21
CA SER A 185 1.43 6.11 -30.94
C SER A 185 0.05 6.77 -31.03
N PHE A 186 0.00 8.08 -30.84
CA PHE A 186 -1.19 8.92 -30.94
C PHE A 186 -0.89 10.11 -31.86
N LEU A 187 -1.92 10.80 -32.35
CA LEU A 187 -1.73 12.09 -33.02
C LEU A 187 -1.47 13.18 -31.96
N PRO A 188 -0.68 14.22 -32.28
CA PRO A 188 -0.47 15.35 -31.37
C PRO A 188 -1.78 16.04 -30.96
N THR A 189 -2.75 16.08 -31.87
CA THR A 189 -4.10 16.65 -31.68
C THR A 189 -5.05 15.75 -30.91
N ASP A 190 -4.69 14.48 -30.66
CA ASP A 190 -5.56 13.56 -29.95
C ASP A 190 -5.71 13.96 -28.47
N SER A 191 -6.86 13.64 -27.89
CA SER A 191 -7.12 13.89 -26.48
C SER A 191 -6.35 12.92 -25.59
N THR A 192 -5.75 13.45 -24.52
CA THR A 192 -5.10 12.64 -23.47
C THR A 192 -6.05 11.65 -22.77
N LYS A 193 -7.37 11.85 -22.87
CA LYS A 193 -8.40 10.92 -22.40
C LYS A 193 -8.28 9.52 -22.98
N LEU A 194 -7.69 9.38 -24.18
CA LEU A 194 -7.43 8.08 -24.81
C LEU A 194 -6.49 7.18 -23.98
N LEU A 195 -5.70 7.74 -23.07
CA LEU A 195 -4.86 6.97 -22.15
C LEU A 195 -5.71 6.13 -21.18
N TRP A 196 -6.84 6.67 -20.71
CA TRP A 196 -7.78 5.93 -19.87
C TRP A 196 -8.47 4.83 -20.67
N SER A 197 -8.92 5.10 -21.90
CA SER A 197 -9.45 4.06 -22.80
C SER A 197 -8.46 2.91 -23.00
N LEU A 198 -7.17 3.24 -23.18
CA LEU A 198 -6.10 2.26 -23.41
C LEU A 198 -5.92 1.34 -22.22
N CYS A 199 -5.87 1.93 -21.02
CA CYS A 199 -5.61 1.17 -19.81
C CYS A 199 -6.83 0.38 -19.35
N CYS A 200 -8.04 0.90 -19.54
CA CYS A 200 -9.27 0.16 -19.24
C CYS A 200 -9.41 -1.12 -20.07
N SER A 201 -8.89 -1.17 -21.30
CA SER A 201 -8.88 -2.41 -22.11
C SER A 201 -7.85 -3.45 -21.65
N GLN A 202 -6.86 -3.04 -20.85
CA GLN A 202 -5.71 -3.87 -20.46
C GLN A 202 -5.74 -4.27 -18.98
N LEU A 203 -6.60 -3.64 -18.18
CA LEU A 203 -6.89 -3.97 -16.80
C LEU A 203 -8.10 -4.93 -16.79
N GLU A 204 -7.86 -6.24 -16.69
CA GLU A 204 -8.93 -7.25 -16.68
C GLU A 204 -9.86 -7.12 -15.45
N ASP A 205 -11.16 -7.02 -15.74
CA ASP A 205 -12.39 -7.49 -15.07
C ASP A 205 -12.55 -7.57 -13.53
N GLY A 206 -11.70 -6.90 -12.73
CA GLY A 206 -11.85 -6.91 -11.27
C GLY A 206 -11.58 -5.60 -10.55
N GLN A 207 -10.98 -4.62 -11.22
CA GLN A 207 -10.57 -3.36 -10.62
C GLN A 207 -11.12 -2.19 -11.44
N LYS A 208 -12.40 -1.84 -11.20
CA LYS A 208 -12.93 -0.48 -11.48
C LYS A 208 -12.36 0.51 -10.45
N GLN A 209 -11.06 0.40 -10.15
CA GLN A 209 -10.40 1.27 -9.21
C GLN A 209 -10.05 2.57 -9.95
N PRO A 210 -10.33 3.75 -9.37
CA PRO A 210 -9.89 5.01 -9.94
C PRO A 210 -8.37 4.97 -10.13
N PHE A 211 -7.88 5.60 -11.20
CA PHE A 211 -6.45 5.67 -11.47
C PHE A 211 -6.10 6.97 -12.15
N HIS A 212 -4.85 7.38 -11.94
CA HIS A 212 -4.27 8.57 -12.54
C HIS A 212 -2.91 8.28 -13.17
N PHE A 213 -2.48 9.15 -14.07
CA PHE A 213 -1.14 9.07 -14.65
C PHE A 213 -0.21 10.07 -13.98
N THR A 214 1.05 9.68 -13.84
CA THR A 214 2.12 10.56 -13.37
C THR A 214 3.26 10.59 -14.38
N GLU A 215 3.72 11.79 -14.69
CA GLU A 215 4.97 11.98 -15.42
C GLU A 215 6.14 11.87 -14.43
N ALA A 216 7.09 10.98 -14.73
CA ALA A 216 8.28 10.80 -13.90
C ALA A 216 9.29 11.94 -14.14
N ILE A 217 8.94 13.15 -13.68
CA ILE A 217 9.86 14.29 -13.63
C ILE A 217 10.54 14.31 -12.26
N PRO A 218 11.88 14.25 -12.18
CA PRO A 218 12.60 14.41 -10.91
C PRO A 218 12.20 15.73 -10.22
N GLY A 219 11.66 15.63 -9.00
CA GLY A 219 11.36 16.78 -8.14
C GLY A 219 9.97 17.40 -8.25
N ARG A 220 9.15 17.03 -9.26
CA ARG A 220 7.74 17.46 -9.33
C ARG A 220 6.90 16.49 -10.17
N PRO A 221 6.21 15.51 -9.56
CA PRO A 221 5.32 14.64 -10.32
C PRO A 221 4.17 15.47 -10.89
N LYS A 222 4.08 15.55 -12.22
CA LYS A 222 2.92 16.16 -12.90
C LYS A 222 1.83 15.09 -12.97
N ARG A 223 0.74 15.28 -12.22
CA ARG A 223 -0.45 14.42 -12.29
C ARG A 223 -1.26 14.79 -13.54
N LEU A 224 -1.62 13.78 -14.32
CA LEU A 224 -2.56 13.93 -15.42
C LEU A 224 -3.93 13.46 -14.93
N GLU A 225 -4.91 14.34 -15.01
CA GLU A 225 -6.28 14.09 -14.57
C GLU A 225 -7.21 13.92 -15.77
N TYR A 226 -8.18 13.01 -15.65
CA TYR A 226 -9.13 12.73 -16.72
C TYR A 226 -10.01 13.92 -17.08
N ALA A 227 -10.31 14.79 -16.10
CA ALA A 227 -11.12 15.98 -16.28
C ALA A 227 -10.48 17.02 -17.22
N ASN A 228 -9.16 16.94 -17.42
CA ASN A 228 -8.44 17.88 -18.27
C ASN A 228 -8.62 17.50 -19.75
N ASN A 229 -9.25 18.39 -20.53
CA ASN A 229 -9.41 18.24 -21.98
C ASN A 229 -8.14 18.63 -22.75
N LEU A 230 -6.98 18.14 -22.32
CA LEU A 230 -5.69 18.46 -22.96
C LEU A 230 -5.42 17.52 -24.14
N THR A 231 -4.78 18.06 -25.17
CA THR A 231 -4.18 17.28 -26.26
C THR A 231 -2.82 16.70 -25.86
N PHE A 232 -2.33 15.68 -26.59
CA PHE A 232 -1.00 15.10 -26.33
C PHE A 232 0.13 16.12 -26.51
N GLU A 233 -0.02 17.08 -27.43
CA GLU A 233 0.92 18.18 -27.63
C GLU A 233 0.95 19.13 -26.43
N GLU A 234 -0.22 19.62 -25.98
CA GLU A 234 -0.33 20.53 -24.83
C GLU A 234 0.11 19.89 -23.50
N ALA A 235 -0.19 18.60 -23.34
CA ALA A 235 0.26 17.84 -22.18
C ALA A 235 1.79 17.60 -22.20
N GLY A 236 2.42 17.76 -23.37
CA GLY A 236 3.86 17.56 -23.58
C GLY A 236 4.27 16.10 -23.44
N LEU A 237 3.41 15.15 -23.85
CA LEU A 237 3.61 13.71 -23.63
C LEU A 237 4.40 13.01 -24.76
N SER A 238 4.78 13.74 -25.80
CA SER A 238 5.51 13.18 -26.95
C SER A 238 6.85 12.56 -26.56
N ASN A 239 7.03 11.28 -26.91
CA ASN A 239 8.19 10.45 -26.58
C ASN A 239 8.45 10.27 -25.07
N LYS A 240 7.45 10.53 -24.22
CA LYS A 240 7.56 10.41 -22.78
C LYS A 240 7.01 9.08 -22.25
N MET A 241 7.47 8.74 -21.05
CA MET A 241 6.98 7.62 -20.27
C MET A 241 6.13 8.15 -19.11
N VAL A 242 4.88 7.71 -19.03
CA VAL A 242 3.97 7.98 -17.92
C VAL A 242 3.74 6.70 -17.13
N THR A 243 3.55 6.82 -15.82
CA THR A 243 3.25 5.69 -14.94
C THR A 243 1.79 5.76 -14.54
N LEU A 244 1.04 4.68 -14.77
CA LEU A 244 -0.31 4.52 -14.25
C LEU A 244 -0.24 4.15 -12.77
N ILE A 245 -0.96 4.90 -11.94
CA ILE A 245 -1.08 4.67 -10.51
C ILE A 245 -2.57 4.47 -10.21
N LEU A 246 -2.90 3.34 -9.60
CA LEU A 246 -4.22 3.08 -9.04
C LEU A 246 -4.38 3.92 -7.76
N ASP A 247 -5.47 4.68 -7.65
CA ASP A 247 -5.82 5.49 -6.47
C ASP A 247 -6.27 4.60 -5.29
#